data_AF-A0A8J4XMN2-F1
#
_entry.id   AF-A0A8J4XMN2-F1
#
_cell.length_a   1.000
_cell.length_b   1.000
_cell.length_c   1.000
_cell.angle_alpha   90.00
_cell.angle_beta   90.00
_cell.angle_gamma   90.00
#
_symmetry.space_group_name_H-M   'P 1'
#
loop_
_entity.id
_entity.type
_entity.pdbx_description
1 polymer ?
#
loop_
_entity_poly.entity_id
_entity_poly.type
_entity_poly.pdbx_seq_one_letter_code
_entity_poly.pdbx_strand_id
1 'polypeptide(L)'
;MHDNTCIIFDGMALVQEMAANKERIKTCKDLSDAITRAVNYKSKGHVIAYVIFDDYSVPTSMKNVTRKRRTGDKSSGRGFKVDKTTPIRDFASFLASTAAMDSLTLFLADQLVRGVKSNIVTVTRQGVLDNMQATQNIVRITSTHEEADTKMILYAAEIRKLGIKLTSTHPTLMY
;
A
#
# COMPACT_ATOMS: atom_id res chain seq x y z
N MET A 1 -6.45 6.04 26.97
CA MET A 1 -7.47 5.13 26.40
C MET A 1 -7.21 5.05 24.92
N HIS A 2 -6.94 3.85 24.39
CA HIS A 2 -6.92 3.66 22.93
C HIS A 2 -8.37 3.58 22.47
N ASP A 3 -8.79 4.47 21.59
CA ASP A 3 -10.09 4.33 20.95
C ASP A 3 -10.06 3.03 20.15
N ASN A 4 -11.11 2.20 20.27
CA ASN A 4 -11.25 0.93 19.51
C ASN A 4 -11.50 1.23 18.02
N THR A 5 -10.49 1.81 17.38
CA THR A 5 -10.53 2.43 16.06
C THR A 5 -9.44 1.85 15.18
N CYS A 6 -9.78 1.64 13.92
CA CYS A 6 -8.92 1.12 12.89
C CYS A 6 -8.82 2.15 11.77
N ILE A 7 -7.64 2.27 11.19
CA ILE A 7 -7.39 3.08 10.00
C ILE A 7 -7.10 2.19 8.80
N ILE A 8 -7.65 2.54 7.63
CA ILE A 8 -7.38 1.86 6.37
C ILE A 8 -6.76 2.87 5.39
N PHE A 9 -5.64 2.50 4.79
CA PHE A 9 -4.91 3.27 3.80
C PHE A 9 -4.99 2.60 2.43
N ASP A 10 -5.20 3.43 1.40
CA ASP A 10 -4.82 3.07 0.03
C ASP A 10 -3.30 3.18 -0.09
N GLY A 11 -2.64 2.05 -0.36
CA GLY A 11 -1.19 1.98 -0.47
C GLY A 11 -0.64 2.77 -1.66
N MET A 12 -1.36 2.86 -2.78
CA MET A 12 -0.92 3.66 -3.92
C MET A 12 -1.13 5.15 -3.67
N ALA A 13 -2.18 5.54 -2.93
CA ALA A 13 -2.35 6.92 -2.48
C ALA A 13 -1.18 7.37 -1.59
N LEU A 14 -0.71 6.51 -0.66
CA LEU A 14 0.48 6.81 0.15
C LEU A 14 1.74 6.99 -0.72
N VAL A 15 1.94 6.15 -1.74
CA VAL A 15 3.06 6.29 -2.68
C VAL A 15 2.98 7.61 -3.44
N GLN A 16 1.79 7.99 -3.93
CA GLN A 16 1.56 9.22 -4.66
C GLN A 16 1.74 10.47 -3.77
N GLU A 17 1.32 10.41 -2.51
CA GLU A 17 1.55 11.47 -1.51
C GLU A 17 3.05 11.70 -1.32
N MET A 18 3.84 10.63 -1.18
CA MET A 18 5.30 10.74 -1.06
C MET A 18 5.95 11.20 -2.36
N ALA A 19 5.41 10.79 -3.51
CA ALA A 19 5.85 11.25 -4.83
C ALA A 19 5.66 12.75 -5.06
N ALA A 20 4.92 13.48 -4.21
CA ALA A 20 4.90 14.94 -4.24
C ALA A 20 6.23 15.55 -3.76
N ASN A 21 7.00 14.82 -2.94
CA ASN A 21 8.27 15.25 -2.34
C ASN A 21 9.50 14.60 -3.03
N LYS A 22 9.52 14.60 -4.38
CA LYS A 22 10.52 13.90 -5.22
C LYS A 22 11.97 14.29 -4.94
N GLU A 23 12.21 15.47 -4.38
CA GLU A 23 13.56 15.95 -4.09
C GLU A 23 14.24 15.12 -2.98
N ARG A 24 13.46 14.62 -2.02
CA ARG A 24 13.96 13.87 -0.86
C ARG A 24 13.95 12.34 -1.04
N ILE A 25 13.32 11.85 -2.10
CA ILE A 25 13.13 10.42 -2.35
C ILE A 25 13.90 10.03 -3.60
N LYS A 26 15.07 9.40 -3.42
CA LYS A 26 15.95 8.99 -4.53
C LYS A 26 15.97 7.48 -4.73
N THR A 27 15.62 6.72 -3.70
CA THR A 27 15.62 5.26 -3.70
C THR A 27 14.32 4.71 -3.14
N CYS A 28 14.05 3.43 -3.41
CA CYS A 28 12.91 2.74 -2.81
C CYS A 28 13.04 2.63 -1.28
N LYS A 29 14.27 2.63 -0.73
CA LYS A 29 14.48 2.76 0.72
C LYS A 29 13.97 4.10 1.26
N ASP A 30 14.31 5.22 0.60
CA ASP A 30 13.85 6.54 1.04
C ASP A 30 12.33 6.62 1.01
N LEU A 31 11.72 6.03 -0.03
CA LEU A 31 10.28 5.90 -0.15
C LEU A 31 9.69 5.06 0.98
N SER A 32 10.22 3.87 1.24
CA SER A 32 9.70 3.00 2.31
C SER A 32 9.85 3.66 3.68
N ASP A 33 10.96 4.36 3.93
CA ASP A 33 11.19 5.07 5.19
C ASP A 33 10.19 6.22 5.36
N ALA A 34 9.91 6.96 4.28
CA ALA A 34 8.93 8.05 4.28
C ALA A 34 7.51 7.54 4.54
N ILE A 35 7.07 6.50 3.82
CA ILE A 35 5.74 5.89 4.03
C ILE A 35 5.64 5.31 5.43
N THR A 36 6.67 4.60 5.91
CA THR A 36 6.70 4.03 7.27
C THR A 36 6.54 5.11 8.35
N ARG A 37 7.20 6.27 8.19
CA ARG A 37 7.00 7.41 9.10
C ARG A 37 5.57 7.95 9.03
N ALA A 38 5.03 8.14 7.83
CA ALA A 38 3.67 8.62 7.63
C ALA A 38 2.64 7.68 8.26
N VAL A 39 2.77 6.37 8.06
CA VAL A 39 1.87 5.36 8.64
C VAL A 39 2.01 5.31 10.16
N ASN A 40 3.21 5.34 10.73
CA ASN A 40 3.40 5.41 12.18
C ASN A 40 2.72 6.65 12.79
N TYR A 41 2.82 7.79 12.12
CA TYR A 41 2.18 9.03 12.57
C TYR A 41 0.66 8.95 12.48
N LYS A 42 0.13 8.60 11.30
CA LYS A 42 -1.32 8.55 11.02
C LYS A 42 -2.02 7.41 11.77
N SER A 43 -1.32 6.32 12.11
CA SER A 43 -1.88 5.20 12.89
C SER A 43 -1.81 5.41 14.40
N LYS A 44 -1.20 6.51 14.89
CA LYS A 44 -1.08 6.77 16.32
C LYS A 44 -2.47 6.90 16.95
N GLY A 45 -2.74 6.07 17.96
CA GLY A 45 -4.03 6.05 18.67
C GLY A 45 -5.03 5.03 18.13
N HIS A 46 -4.79 4.48 16.94
CA HIS A 46 -5.57 3.37 16.38
C HIS A 46 -5.05 2.02 16.90
N VAL A 47 -5.95 1.06 17.07
CA VAL A 47 -5.60 -0.30 17.52
C VAL A 47 -4.92 -1.11 16.43
N ILE A 48 -5.16 -0.76 15.17
CA ILE A 48 -4.64 -1.43 13.98
C ILE A 48 -4.69 -0.51 12.76
N ALA A 49 -3.70 -0.64 11.88
CA ALA A 49 -3.68 -0.02 10.57
C ALA A 49 -3.73 -1.09 9.46
N TYR A 50 -4.54 -0.90 8.44
CA TYR A 50 -4.54 -1.70 7.22
C TYR A 50 -3.98 -0.87 6.08
N VAL A 51 -3.02 -1.41 5.33
CA VAL A 51 -2.52 -0.80 4.08
C VAL A 51 -2.83 -1.76 2.94
N ILE A 52 -3.68 -1.33 2.02
CA ILE A 52 -4.22 -2.19 0.96
C ILE A 52 -3.66 -1.74 -0.38
N PHE A 53 -3.10 -2.69 -1.13
CA PHE A 53 -2.51 -2.45 -2.45
C PHE A 53 -3.35 -3.09 -3.56
N ASP A 54 -3.32 -2.45 -4.73
CA ASP A 54 -3.80 -3.01 -5.99
C ASP A 54 -3.02 -4.29 -6.33
N ASP A 55 -3.67 -5.19 -7.07
CA ASP A 55 -3.03 -6.30 -7.77
C ASP A 55 -2.68 -5.87 -9.20
N TYR A 56 -1.39 -5.87 -9.54
CA TYR A 56 -0.89 -5.51 -10.86
C TYR A 56 -0.48 -6.72 -11.71
N SER A 57 -0.72 -7.95 -11.22
CA SER A 57 -0.26 -9.18 -11.88
C SER A 57 -1.08 -9.59 -13.11
N VAL A 58 -2.30 -9.08 -13.25
CA VAL A 58 -3.21 -9.43 -14.36
C VAL A 58 -3.05 -8.43 -15.53
N PRO A 59 -2.47 -8.83 -16.67
CA PRO A 59 -2.21 -7.92 -17.78
C PRO A 59 -3.48 -7.35 -18.45
N THR A 60 -4.60 -8.06 -18.31
CA THR A 60 -5.91 -7.74 -18.89
C THR A 60 -6.80 -6.88 -18.00
N SER A 61 -6.33 -6.48 -16.81
CA SER A 61 -7.04 -5.56 -15.93
C SER A 61 -7.53 -4.32 -16.69
N MET A 62 -8.76 -3.86 -16.42
CA MET A 62 -9.31 -2.65 -17.04
C MET A 62 -8.41 -1.42 -16.85
N LYS A 63 -7.69 -1.36 -15.73
CA LYS A 63 -6.67 -0.34 -15.46
C LYS A 63 -5.49 -0.45 -16.42
N ASN A 64 -5.03 -1.66 -16.76
CA ASN A 64 -3.96 -1.87 -17.75
C ASN A 64 -4.37 -1.47 -19.16
N VAL A 65 -5.62 -1.73 -19.57
CA VAL A 65 -6.15 -1.27 -20.88
C VAL A 65 -6.17 0.26 -20.95
N THR A 66 -6.57 0.93 -19.87
CA THR A 66 -6.62 2.40 -19.81
C THR A 66 -5.23 3.03 -19.67
N ARG A 67 -4.31 2.36 -18.95
CA ARG A 67 -2.91 2.79 -18.80
C ARG A 67 -2.12 2.65 -20.09
N LYS A 68 -2.31 1.53 -20.82
CA LYS A 68 -1.78 1.34 -22.19
C LYS A 68 -2.19 2.49 -23.13
N ARG A 69 -3.42 2.99 -23.01
CA ARG A 69 -3.90 4.17 -23.77
C ARG A 69 -3.23 5.48 -23.37
N ARG A 70 -2.72 5.63 -22.13
CA ARG A 70 -2.10 6.87 -21.62
C ARG A 70 -0.58 6.93 -21.79
N THR A 71 0.14 5.82 -21.64
CA THR A 71 1.62 5.85 -21.58
C THR A 71 2.33 5.36 -22.84
N GLY A 72 1.60 4.84 -23.84
CA GLY A 72 2.19 4.11 -24.94
C GLY A 72 2.81 2.79 -24.45
N ASP A 73 2.87 1.78 -25.32
CA ASP A 73 3.31 0.44 -24.95
C ASP A 73 4.80 0.41 -24.60
N LYS A 74 5.13 0.63 -23.32
CA LYS A 74 6.45 0.37 -22.73
C LYS A 74 6.33 -0.77 -21.73
N SER A 75 5.91 -1.93 -22.23
CA SER A 75 5.88 -3.19 -21.49
C SER A 75 7.30 -3.76 -21.37
N SER A 76 8.14 -3.14 -20.54
CA SER A 76 9.48 -3.64 -20.28
C SER A 76 9.47 -4.73 -19.19
N GLY A 77 9.52 -6.00 -19.63
CA GLY A 77 10.23 -7.10 -18.95
C GLY A 77 9.55 -7.81 -17.77
N ARG A 78 9.28 -9.11 -17.93
CA ARG A 78 9.18 -10.04 -16.80
C ARG A 78 10.53 -10.04 -16.06
N GLY A 79 10.54 -9.72 -14.77
CA GLY A 79 11.72 -9.86 -13.91
C GLY A 79 12.23 -8.61 -13.19
N PHE A 80 11.56 -7.46 -13.31
CA PHE A 80 11.93 -6.28 -12.51
C PHE A 80 11.60 -6.51 -11.04
N LYS A 81 12.62 -6.52 -10.17
CA LYS A 81 12.49 -6.67 -8.72
C LYS A 81 12.97 -5.41 -8.02
N VAL A 82 12.08 -4.76 -7.30
CA VAL A 82 12.38 -3.63 -6.43
C VAL A 82 13.07 -4.13 -5.16
N ASP A 83 14.13 -3.43 -4.78
CA ASP A 83 14.81 -3.54 -3.51
C ASP A 83 15.15 -2.15 -2.94
N LYS A 84 15.77 -2.11 -1.76
CA LYS A 84 16.14 -0.87 -1.06
C LYS A 84 16.99 0.09 -1.90
N THR A 85 17.88 -0.45 -2.74
CA THR A 85 18.84 0.32 -3.55
C THR A 85 18.28 0.75 -4.90
N THR A 86 17.12 0.21 -5.29
CA THR A 86 16.48 0.52 -6.57
C THR A 86 16.20 2.03 -6.67
N PRO A 87 16.80 2.72 -7.67
CA PRO A 87 16.70 4.16 -7.79
C PRO A 87 15.35 4.60 -8.36
N ILE A 88 14.80 5.68 -7.81
CA ILE A 88 13.61 6.37 -8.32
C ILE A 88 14.09 7.69 -8.93
N ARG A 89 14.43 7.65 -10.22
CA ARG A 89 14.89 8.84 -10.96
C ARG A 89 13.73 9.77 -11.31
N ASP A 90 12.63 9.18 -11.75
CA ASP A 90 11.38 9.86 -12.03
C ASP A 90 10.21 8.97 -11.59
N PHE A 91 9.37 9.50 -10.69
CA PHE A 91 8.21 8.79 -10.18
C PHE A 91 7.18 8.48 -11.28
N ALA A 92 6.99 9.36 -12.26
CA ALA A 92 5.98 9.14 -13.29
C ALA A 92 6.34 7.94 -14.17
N SER A 93 7.60 7.88 -14.61
CA SER A 93 8.15 6.77 -15.39
C SER A 93 8.22 5.48 -14.57
N PHE A 94 8.64 5.57 -13.30
CA PHE A 94 8.73 4.41 -12.41
C PHE A 94 7.35 3.77 -12.18
N LEU A 95 6.33 4.60 -11.94
CA LEU A 95 4.95 4.15 -11.75
C LEU A 95 4.22 3.88 -13.09
N ALA A 96 4.82 4.12 -14.26
CA ALA A 96 4.20 3.74 -15.53
C ALA A 96 4.31 2.23 -15.80
N SER A 97 5.35 1.57 -15.26
CA SER A 97 5.59 0.14 -15.44
C SER A 97 4.78 -0.70 -14.46
N THR A 98 3.90 -1.56 -14.99
CA THR A 98 3.12 -2.53 -14.20
C THR A 98 4.00 -3.46 -13.39
N ALA A 99 5.09 -3.97 -13.98
CA ALA A 99 6.06 -4.82 -13.28
C ALA A 99 6.77 -4.08 -12.13
N ALA A 100 7.10 -2.79 -12.32
CA ALA A 100 7.72 -1.99 -11.28
C ALA A 100 6.76 -1.71 -10.12
N MET A 101 5.50 -1.37 -10.41
CA MET A 101 4.50 -1.19 -9.36
C MET A 101 4.19 -2.49 -8.63
N ASP A 102 4.03 -3.59 -9.36
CA ASP A 102 3.78 -4.91 -8.77
C ASP A 102 4.89 -5.29 -7.78
N SER A 103 6.15 -5.15 -8.19
CA SER A 103 7.25 -5.43 -7.30
C SER A 103 7.38 -4.38 -6.18
N LEU A 104 7.01 -3.13 -6.41
CA LEU A 104 7.03 -2.07 -5.40
C LEU A 104 6.01 -2.35 -4.30
N THR A 105 4.78 -2.77 -4.61
CA THR A 105 3.75 -3.01 -3.58
C THR A 105 4.16 -4.15 -2.64
N LEU A 106 4.76 -5.21 -3.17
CA LEU A 106 5.29 -6.32 -2.36
C LEU A 106 6.47 -5.87 -1.49
N PHE A 107 7.39 -5.09 -2.07
CA PHE A 107 8.51 -4.52 -1.32
C PHE A 107 8.02 -3.63 -0.17
N LEU A 108 7.07 -2.72 -0.45
CA LEU A 108 6.53 -1.81 0.56
C LEU A 108 5.75 -2.55 1.65
N ALA A 109 4.97 -3.57 1.30
CA ALA A 109 4.26 -4.39 2.27
C ALA A 109 5.22 -5.05 3.28
N ASP A 110 6.30 -5.67 2.80
CA ASP A 110 7.34 -6.23 3.67
C ASP A 110 8.04 -5.16 4.52
N GLN A 111 8.40 -4.01 3.93
CA GLN A 111 9.04 -2.93 4.70
C GLN A 111 8.12 -2.34 5.77
N LEU A 112 6.82 -2.20 5.48
CA LEU A 112 5.84 -1.68 6.43
C LEU A 112 5.64 -2.62 7.61
N VAL A 113 5.47 -3.92 7.36
CA VAL A 113 5.34 -4.93 8.42
C VAL A 113 6.57 -4.95 9.32
N ARG A 114 7.77 -4.75 8.77
CA ARG A 114 9.02 -4.71 9.57
C ARG A 114 9.28 -3.38 10.26
N GLY A 115 8.81 -2.26 9.69
CA GLY A 115 9.22 -0.91 10.09
C GLY A 115 8.17 -0.14 10.89
N VAL A 116 6.88 -0.48 10.77
CA VAL A 116 5.81 0.15 11.54
C VAL A 116 5.77 -0.43 12.95
N LYS A 117 5.71 0.46 13.95
CA LYS A 117 5.75 0.09 15.37
C LYS A 117 4.39 -0.31 15.91
N SER A 118 3.32 0.24 15.35
CA SER A 118 1.95 -0.12 15.66
C SER A 118 1.55 -1.42 14.97
N ASN A 119 0.46 -2.02 15.44
CA ASN A 119 -0.19 -3.14 14.78
C ASN A 119 -0.56 -2.77 13.34
N ILE A 120 0.01 -3.49 12.37
CA ILE A 120 -0.24 -3.25 10.96
C ILE A 120 -0.55 -4.55 10.21
N VAL A 121 -1.45 -4.43 9.25
CA VAL A 121 -1.75 -5.43 8.24
C VAL A 121 -1.56 -4.81 6.88
N THR A 122 -0.90 -5.53 6.00
CA THR A 122 -0.73 -5.15 4.59
C THR A 122 -1.40 -6.19 3.72
N VAL A 123 -2.09 -5.74 2.68
CA VAL A 123 -2.85 -6.62 1.77
C VAL A 123 -2.33 -6.41 0.37
N THR A 124 -1.79 -7.47 -0.23
CA THR A 124 -1.20 -7.45 -1.57
C THR A 124 -1.74 -8.60 -2.40
N ARG A 125 -1.30 -8.70 -3.66
CA ARG A 125 -1.60 -9.88 -4.49
C ARG A 125 -1.05 -11.21 -3.95
N GLN A 126 -0.03 -11.18 -3.09
CA GLN A 126 0.51 -12.39 -2.46
C GLN A 126 -0.25 -12.79 -1.19
N GLY A 127 -1.29 -12.02 -0.83
CA GLY A 127 -2.09 -12.23 0.36
C GLY A 127 -1.82 -11.18 1.42
N VAL A 128 -2.05 -11.58 2.67
CA VAL A 128 -2.02 -10.70 3.84
C VAL A 128 -0.72 -10.92 4.62
N LEU A 129 -0.01 -9.83 4.92
CA LEU A 129 1.16 -9.83 5.80
C LEU A 129 0.90 -8.91 6.98
N ASP A 130 1.27 -9.30 8.19
CA ASP A 130 1.08 -8.51 9.39
C ASP A 130 2.23 -8.67 10.38
N ASN A 131 2.40 -7.70 11.28
CA ASN A 131 3.45 -7.70 12.29
C ASN A 131 2.96 -8.20 13.66
N MET A 132 1.78 -8.82 13.71
CA MET A 132 1.11 -9.18 14.95
C MET A 132 1.26 -10.67 15.24
N GLN A 133 1.70 -10.99 16.45
CA GLN A 133 1.70 -12.37 16.91
C GLN A 133 0.29 -12.70 17.44
N ALA A 134 -0.47 -13.49 16.67
CA ALA A 134 -1.67 -14.22 17.10
C ALA A 134 -2.85 -13.41 17.70
N THR A 135 -3.10 -12.18 17.26
CA THR A 135 -4.29 -11.44 17.72
C THR A 135 -5.57 -11.93 17.02
N GLN A 136 -6.59 -12.31 17.81
CA GLN A 136 -7.87 -12.88 17.30
C GLN A 136 -8.79 -11.85 16.59
N ASN A 137 -8.48 -10.55 16.66
CA ASN A 137 -9.33 -9.48 16.11
C ASN A 137 -8.75 -8.84 14.85
N ILE A 138 -8.17 -9.65 13.97
CA ILE A 138 -7.60 -9.19 12.69
C ILE A 138 -8.39 -9.80 11.56
N VAL A 139 -8.78 -8.93 10.62
CA VAL A 139 -9.46 -9.33 9.40
C VAL A 139 -8.42 -9.79 8.39
N ARG A 140 -8.48 -11.08 8.02
CA ARG A 140 -7.63 -11.69 6.99
C ARG A 140 -8.50 -12.26 5.89
N ILE A 141 -8.91 -11.40 4.95
CA ILE A 141 -9.77 -11.80 3.84
C ILE A 141 -8.90 -12.03 2.61
N THR A 142 -9.04 -13.20 2.02
CA THR A 142 -8.53 -13.45 0.66
C THR A 142 -9.56 -12.94 -0.33
N SER A 143 -9.21 -11.89 -1.07
CA SER A 143 -10.05 -11.34 -2.15
C SER A 143 -9.35 -11.53 -3.48
N THR A 144 -10.11 -11.94 -4.50
CA THR A 144 -9.65 -12.02 -5.90
C THR A 144 -9.83 -10.72 -6.65
N HIS A 145 -10.42 -9.69 -6.03
CA HIS A 145 -10.54 -8.37 -6.64
C HIS A 145 -9.15 -7.76 -6.81
N GLU A 146 -8.94 -7.08 -7.94
CA GLU A 146 -7.64 -6.46 -8.23
C GLU A 146 -7.49 -5.11 -7.53
N GLU A 147 -8.58 -4.35 -7.39
CA GLU A 147 -8.53 -2.94 -7.01
C GLU A 147 -8.54 -2.73 -5.49
N ALA A 148 -7.66 -1.84 -5.02
CA ALA A 148 -7.50 -1.52 -3.60
C ALA A 148 -8.78 -0.93 -2.99
N ASP A 149 -9.51 -0.08 -3.71
CA ASP A 149 -10.78 0.50 -3.28
C ASP A 149 -11.84 -0.57 -2.96
N THR A 150 -12.00 -1.56 -3.83
CA THR A 150 -12.92 -2.69 -3.63
C THR A 150 -12.49 -3.52 -2.42
N LYS A 151 -11.20 -3.81 -2.31
CA LYS A 151 -10.64 -4.50 -1.13
C LYS A 151 -10.84 -3.68 0.15
N MET A 152 -10.69 -2.36 0.10
CA MET A 152 -10.89 -1.46 1.25
C MET A 152 -12.34 -1.50 1.74
N ILE A 153 -13.32 -1.49 0.84
CA ILE A 153 -14.74 -1.62 1.20
C ILE A 153 -15.00 -2.97 1.88
N LEU A 154 -14.45 -4.06 1.33
CA LEU A 154 -14.59 -5.39 1.89
C LEU A 154 -13.97 -5.50 3.29
N TYR A 155 -12.74 -4.98 3.45
CA TYR A 155 -12.07 -4.93 4.76
C TYR A 155 -12.85 -4.06 5.75
N ALA A 156 -13.34 -2.89 5.33
CA ALA A 156 -14.16 -2.03 6.16
C ALA A 156 -15.41 -2.76 6.68
N ALA A 157 -16.12 -3.48 5.81
CA ALA A 157 -17.30 -4.25 6.19
C ALA A 157 -16.99 -5.32 7.25
N GLU A 158 -15.92 -6.09 7.07
CA GLU A 158 -15.54 -7.13 8.03
C GLU A 158 -15.00 -6.56 9.36
N ILE A 159 -14.19 -5.50 9.31
CA ILE A 159 -13.67 -4.82 10.51
C ILE A 159 -14.85 -4.30 11.34
N ARG A 160 -15.90 -3.83 10.68
CA ARG A 160 -17.11 -3.34 11.36
C ARG A 160 -17.86 -4.45 12.11
N LYS A 161 -17.88 -5.69 11.58
CA LYS A 161 -18.48 -6.85 12.25
C LYS A 161 -17.75 -7.21 13.55
N LEU A 162 -16.46 -6.86 13.67
CA LEU A 162 -15.68 -7.02 14.90
C LEU A 162 -15.94 -5.91 15.95
N GLY A 163 -16.88 -4.98 15.68
CA GLY A 163 -17.19 -3.87 16.59
C GLY A 163 -16.14 -2.75 16.61
N ILE A 164 -15.15 -2.79 15.71
CA ILE A 164 -14.10 -1.78 15.59
C ILE A 164 -14.66 -0.58 14.78
N LYS A 165 -14.36 0.64 15.23
CA LYS A 165 -14.73 1.87 14.51
C LYS A 165 -13.71 2.14 13.41
N LEU A 166 -14.15 2.58 12.24
CA LEU A 166 -13.25 2.91 11.14
C LEU A 166 -12.98 4.41 11.09
N THR A 167 -11.74 4.76 10.81
CA THR A 167 -11.30 6.12 10.51
C THR A 167 -10.66 6.07 9.12
N SER A 168 -11.28 6.69 8.12
CA SER A 168 -10.63 6.83 6.82
C SER A 168 -9.72 8.06 6.85
N THR A 169 -8.55 7.95 6.24
CA THR A 169 -7.77 9.14 5.89
C THR A 169 -7.93 9.41 4.41
N HIS A 170 -8.46 10.60 4.09
CA HIS A 170 -8.03 11.26 2.87
C HIS A 170 -6.62 11.84 3.11
N PRO A 171 -5.74 11.86 2.11
CA PRO A 171 -4.39 12.36 2.28
C PRO A 171 -4.43 13.87 2.49
N THR A 172 -4.50 14.30 3.74
CA THR A 172 -4.13 15.67 4.11
C THR A 172 -2.62 15.70 4.23
N LEU A 173 -1.98 16.47 3.32
CA LEU A 173 -0.56 16.80 3.39
C LEU A 173 -0.27 17.39 4.78
N MET A 174 0.43 16.64 5.63
CA MET A 174 1.06 17.21 6.82
C MET A 174 2.56 17.16 6.62
N TYR A 175 3.12 18.36 6.44
CA TYR A 175 4.53 18.66 6.45
C TYR A 175 5.13 18.45 7.85
#